data_AF-A0A935D288-F1
#
_entry.id   AF-A0A935D288-F1
#
_cell.length_a   1.000
_cell.length_b   1.000
_cell.length_c   1.000
_cell.angle_alpha   90.00
_cell.angle_beta   90.00
_cell.angle_gamma   90.00
#
_symmetry.space_group_name_H-M   'P 1'
#
loop_
_entity.id
_entity.type
_entity.pdbx_description
1 polymer ?
#
loop_
_entity_poly.entity_id
_entity_poly.type
_entity_poly.pdbx_seq_one_letter_code
_entity_poly.pdbx_strand_id
1 'polypeptide(L)'
;MKVSRFAPLALVACLFAPLAAGCAAETGEEEPVVAADSEDELVAKADEHWFYNGAVPTLEQSQLTVSLKGNTARLTGLLPQGASVPALPHAKTKAEGGRTRIDLVYPIATARPGKSNSRPGTYAFQLAKPYRPDGSAWTASEGEHFVPWGGFPFISYNGGIAVHGPITSTSAVSAADLNVWVLKRGAVSGGCNRMMGEHVVELAHAIGVNMRKVYVANKIYTPPHAPVKVIADYDQYDGKAIDVDYPTDTGVVRPGKVLGADKVVMFGSWVASELPNGKDLPPNMKWEGGVAGDYYVFAEHALKNTVCSAPKADLAKLGAYAKLKGELPTNFCAQKACYLSALRAGRTPACN
;
A
#
# COMPACT_ATOMS: atom_id res chain seq x y z
N MET A 1 -35.49 -56.90 22.29
CA MET A 1 -35.03 -58.27 22.01
C MET A 1 -34.33 -58.26 20.65
N LYS A 2 -33.09 -58.77 20.58
CA LYS A 2 -32.32 -58.93 19.34
C LYS A 2 -33.01 -59.96 18.41
N VAL A 3 -32.81 -59.87 17.09
CA VAL A 3 -32.14 -60.88 16.21
C VAL A 3 -32.50 -60.64 14.72
N SER A 4 -31.54 -60.09 13.96
CA SER A 4 -30.86 -60.64 12.76
C SER A 4 -31.60 -61.24 11.54
N ARG A 5 -31.21 -60.69 10.36
CA ARG A 5 -30.86 -61.31 9.04
C ARG A 5 -31.96 -61.94 8.15
N PHE A 6 -31.98 -61.54 6.87
CA PHE A 6 -31.45 -62.31 5.73
C PHE A 6 -31.44 -61.45 4.44
N ALA A 7 -30.36 -61.56 3.66
CA ALA A 7 -30.25 -61.11 2.27
C ALA A 7 -30.54 -62.30 1.32
N PRO A 8 -30.79 -62.05 0.02
CA PRO A 8 -29.81 -62.56 -0.95
C PRO A 8 -29.52 -61.67 -2.17
N LEU A 9 -28.34 -61.98 -2.73
CA LEU A 9 -27.68 -61.58 -3.98
C LEU A 9 -28.49 -61.94 -5.24
N ALA A 10 -28.36 -61.15 -6.31
CA ALA A 10 -28.24 -61.67 -7.67
C ALA A 10 -27.50 -60.67 -8.60
N LEU A 11 -26.46 -61.18 -9.24
CA LEU A 11 -25.51 -60.54 -10.15
C LEU A 11 -25.89 -60.96 -11.57
N VAL A 12 -26.00 -60.03 -12.54
CA VAL A 12 -25.90 -60.35 -13.97
C VAL A 12 -25.09 -59.27 -14.67
N ALA A 13 -23.94 -59.71 -15.21
CA ALA A 13 -23.08 -58.97 -16.10
C ALA A 13 -23.35 -59.44 -17.54
N CYS A 14 -23.36 -58.50 -18.50
CA CYS A 14 -23.10 -58.79 -19.91
C CYS A 14 -22.25 -57.66 -20.51
N LEU A 15 -21.01 -58.01 -20.84
CA LEU A 15 -20.13 -57.31 -21.78
C LEU A 15 -20.56 -57.62 -23.23
N PHE A 16 -20.42 -56.65 -24.16
CA PHE A 16 -19.46 -56.69 -25.27
C PHE A 16 -19.66 -55.50 -26.25
N ALA A 17 -18.63 -54.63 -26.27
CA ALA A 17 -17.95 -53.82 -27.32
C ALA A 17 -18.44 -53.78 -28.81
N PRO A 18 -17.76 -53.03 -29.71
CA PRO A 18 -17.34 -51.62 -29.73
C PRO A 18 -17.76 -50.91 -31.04
N LEU A 19 -17.77 -49.57 -31.08
CA LEU A 19 -17.70 -48.81 -32.34
C LEU A 19 -16.70 -47.66 -32.21
N ALA A 20 -15.63 -47.76 -32.99
CA ALA A 20 -14.70 -46.68 -33.28
C ALA A 20 -15.05 -46.08 -34.64
N ALA A 21 -15.17 -44.75 -34.69
CA ALA A 21 -14.61 -43.84 -35.70
C ALA A 21 -15.41 -42.53 -35.77
N GLY A 22 -14.72 -41.39 -35.67
CA GLY A 22 -15.23 -40.10 -36.14
C GLY A 22 -14.95 -38.92 -35.20
N CYS A 23 -13.72 -38.39 -35.26
CA CYS A 23 -13.40 -37.06 -34.74
C CYS A 23 -14.20 -35.99 -35.51
N ALA A 24 -14.93 -35.14 -34.78
CA ALA A 24 -15.24 -33.79 -35.22
C ALA A 24 -15.14 -32.88 -33.99
N ALA A 25 -14.24 -31.91 -34.09
CA ALA A 25 -13.87 -30.99 -33.02
C ALA A 25 -15.04 -30.08 -32.64
N GLU A 26 -15.48 -30.17 -31.39
CA GLU A 26 -16.08 -29.03 -30.69
C GLU A 26 -14.96 -28.39 -29.87
N THR A 27 -14.61 -27.18 -30.31
CA THR A 27 -13.66 -26.28 -29.68
C THR A 27 -14.12 -25.98 -28.26
N GLY A 28 -13.53 -26.67 -27.29
CA GLY A 28 -13.48 -26.18 -25.92
C GLY A 28 -12.70 -24.88 -25.94
N GLU A 29 -13.39 -23.77 -25.71
CA GLU A 29 -12.74 -22.54 -25.29
C GLU A 29 -12.15 -22.82 -23.91
N GLU A 30 -10.89 -23.23 -23.91
CA GLU A 30 -10.03 -23.13 -22.74
C GLU A 30 -10.04 -21.66 -22.32
N GLU A 31 -10.70 -21.36 -21.19
CA GLU A 31 -10.41 -20.12 -20.49
C GLU A 31 -8.89 -20.04 -20.29
N PRO A 32 -8.25 -18.91 -20.63
CA PRO A 32 -6.81 -18.83 -20.53
C PRO A 32 -6.43 -19.01 -19.06
N VAL A 33 -5.68 -20.08 -18.79
CA VAL A 33 -4.98 -20.26 -17.51
C VAL A 33 -4.01 -19.10 -17.38
N VAL A 34 -4.44 -18.05 -16.70
CA VAL A 34 -3.62 -16.86 -16.44
C VAL A 34 -2.55 -17.31 -15.45
N ALA A 35 -1.30 -17.29 -15.87
CA ALA A 35 -0.17 -17.51 -14.96
C ALA A 35 -0.30 -16.54 -13.78
N ALA A 36 -0.43 -17.09 -12.58
CA ALA A 36 -0.23 -16.30 -11.37
C ALA A 36 1.25 -15.88 -11.36
N ASP A 37 1.50 -14.57 -11.25
CA ASP A 37 2.84 -14.02 -11.07
C ASP A 37 3.55 -14.81 -9.95
N SER A 38 4.70 -15.43 -10.27
CA SER A 38 5.38 -16.34 -9.35
C SER A 38 5.96 -15.60 -8.14
N GLU A 39 6.20 -16.30 -7.03
CA GLU A 39 6.83 -15.71 -5.83
C GLU A 39 8.15 -14.98 -6.14
N ASP A 40 8.86 -15.42 -7.18
CA ASP A 40 10.10 -14.82 -7.69
C ASP A 40 9.91 -13.38 -8.21
N GLU A 41 8.77 -13.07 -8.82
CA GLU A 41 8.48 -11.73 -9.32
C GLU A 41 8.21 -10.74 -8.18
N LEU A 42 7.63 -11.20 -7.07
CA LEU A 42 7.38 -10.38 -5.87
C LEU A 42 8.66 -10.13 -5.07
N VAL A 43 9.55 -11.13 -4.98
CA VAL A 43 10.91 -10.96 -4.45
C VAL A 43 11.69 -9.95 -5.30
N ALA A 44 11.54 -9.98 -6.63
CA ALA A 44 12.17 -9.01 -7.51
C ALA A 44 11.69 -7.57 -7.26
N LYS A 45 10.42 -7.37 -6.86
CA LYS A 45 9.85 -6.05 -6.52
C LYS A 45 10.38 -5.47 -5.21
N ALA A 46 10.93 -6.29 -4.31
CA ALA A 46 11.44 -5.84 -3.01
C ALA A 46 12.65 -4.89 -3.11
N ASP A 47 13.34 -4.92 -4.26
CA ASP A 47 14.55 -4.16 -4.58
C ASP A 47 14.29 -3.02 -5.57
N GLU A 48 13.02 -2.66 -5.81
CA GLU A 48 12.64 -1.62 -6.76
C GLU A 48 12.60 -0.22 -6.14
N HIS A 49 12.75 0.79 -7.01
CA HIS A 49 12.56 2.18 -6.60
C HIS A 49 11.15 2.65 -6.97
N TRP A 50 10.43 3.22 -6.02
CA TRP A 50 9.05 3.69 -6.18
C TRP A 50 8.97 5.17 -6.55
N PHE A 51 7.97 5.52 -7.36
CA PHE A 51 7.75 6.87 -7.87
C PHE A 51 6.29 7.30 -7.66
N TYR A 52 6.10 8.60 -7.39
CA TYR A 52 4.77 9.20 -7.23
C TYR A 52 4.37 10.01 -8.47
N ASN A 53 3.24 9.64 -9.07
CA ASN A 53 2.60 10.32 -10.20
C ASN A 53 1.15 10.74 -9.88
N GLY A 54 0.74 10.63 -8.63
CA GLY A 54 -0.58 11.07 -8.18
C GLY A 54 -0.76 12.59 -8.17
N ALA A 55 -1.99 13.01 -7.86
CA ALA A 55 -2.41 14.40 -7.97
C ALA A 55 -2.02 15.28 -6.78
N VAL A 56 -1.60 14.71 -5.64
CA VAL A 56 -1.26 15.48 -4.43
C VAL A 56 0.13 16.11 -4.61
N PRO A 57 0.24 17.46 -4.67
CA PRO A 57 1.54 18.11 -4.75
C PRO A 57 2.23 18.11 -3.37
N THR A 58 3.50 18.55 -3.33
CA THR A 58 4.09 18.99 -2.06
C THR A 58 3.23 20.09 -1.44
N LEU A 59 2.87 19.89 -0.16
CA LEU A 59 2.01 20.80 0.58
C LEU A 59 2.84 21.89 1.26
N GLU A 60 2.28 23.09 1.31
CA GLU A 60 2.79 24.18 2.14
C GLU A 60 2.26 24.02 3.58
N GLN A 61 3.07 24.39 4.58
CA GLN A 61 2.68 24.34 6.00
C GLN A 61 2.13 22.97 6.43
N SER A 62 2.79 21.91 5.98
CA SER A 62 2.36 20.55 6.25
C SER A 62 2.55 20.16 7.73
N GLN A 63 1.62 19.37 8.25
CA GLN A 63 1.69 18.75 9.58
C GLN A 63 1.13 17.33 9.50
N LEU A 64 1.85 16.39 10.10
CA LEU A 64 1.37 15.01 10.26
C LEU A 64 0.83 14.80 11.66
N THR A 65 -0.37 14.26 11.80
CA THR A 65 -0.92 13.77 13.07
C THR A 65 -1.04 12.25 13.03
N VAL A 66 -0.41 11.57 13.98
CA VAL A 66 -0.49 10.12 14.19
C VAL A 66 -1.41 9.85 15.37
N SER A 67 -2.55 9.20 15.11
CA SER A 67 -3.48 8.74 16.14
C SER A 67 -3.22 7.28 16.48
N LEU A 68 -2.73 7.04 17.70
CA LEU A 68 -2.42 5.68 18.15
C LEU A 68 -3.68 4.84 18.37
N LYS A 69 -4.73 5.43 18.94
CA LYS A 69 -6.01 4.74 19.15
C LYS A 69 -6.80 4.60 17.86
N GLY A 70 -6.76 5.62 17.00
CA GLY A 70 -7.40 5.59 15.69
C GLY A 70 -6.68 4.71 14.69
N ASN A 71 -5.39 4.40 14.87
CA ASN A 71 -4.57 3.74 13.86
C ASN A 71 -4.66 4.49 12.52
N THR A 72 -4.54 5.82 12.58
CA THR A 72 -4.57 6.71 11.42
C THR A 72 -3.39 7.68 11.44
N ALA A 73 -2.99 8.10 10.25
CA ALA A 73 -2.05 9.19 10.03
C ALA A 73 -2.72 10.24 9.15
N ARG A 74 -2.96 11.44 9.69
CA ARG A 74 -3.52 12.56 8.93
C ARG A 74 -2.43 13.55 8.56
N LEU A 75 -2.18 13.73 7.26
CA LEU A 75 -1.38 14.84 6.74
C LEU A 75 -2.32 16.00 6.41
N THR A 76 -2.08 17.17 7.02
CA THR A 76 -2.78 18.41 6.68
C THR A 76 -1.81 19.44 6.14
N GLY A 77 -2.24 20.28 5.21
CA GLY A 77 -1.42 21.35 4.65
C GLY A 77 -2.18 22.19 3.64
N LEU A 78 -1.58 23.28 3.16
CA LEU A 78 -2.12 24.12 2.11
C LEU A 78 -1.65 23.61 0.74
N LEU A 79 -2.56 23.53 -0.23
CA LEU A 79 -2.18 23.33 -1.62
C LEU A 79 -1.38 24.55 -2.11
N PRO A 80 -0.35 24.38 -2.95
CA PRO A 80 0.33 25.48 -3.61
C PRO A 80 -0.64 26.43 -4.31
N GLN A 81 -0.28 27.71 -4.43
CA GLN A 81 -1.16 28.70 -5.04
C GLN A 81 -1.53 28.28 -6.47
N GLY A 82 -2.84 28.27 -6.77
CA GLY A 82 -3.37 27.86 -8.08
C GLY A 82 -3.42 26.34 -8.31
N ALA A 83 -2.92 25.52 -7.38
CA ALA A 83 -3.05 24.07 -7.46
C ALA A 83 -4.44 23.61 -7.02
N SER A 84 -4.95 22.60 -7.71
CA SER A 84 -6.17 21.87 -7.36
C SER A 84 -5.90 20.38 -7.37
N VAL A 85 -6.55 19.65 -6.48
CA VAL A 85 -6.57 18.18 -6.51
C VAL A 85 -7.96 17.71 -6.96
N PRO A 86 -8.08 16.60 -7.70
CA PRO A 86 -9.36 15.96 -7.94
C PRO A 86 -9.95 15.45 -6.61
N ALA A 87 -11.22 15.03 -6.65
CA ALA A 87 -11.79 14.29 -5.52
C ALA A 87 -11.01 12.97 -5.34
N LEU A 88 -10.35 12.84 -4.19
CA LEU A 88 -9.60 11.64 -3.80
C LEU A 88 -10.31 10.99 -2.60
N PRO A 89 -10.38 9.65 -2.52
CA PRO A 89 -11.16 8.96 -1.48
C PRO A 89 -10.65 9.28 -0.06
N HIS A 90 -9.34 9.45 0.08
CA HIS A 90 -8.67 9.69 1.34
C HIS A 90 -8.46 11.17 1.67
N ALA A 91 -9.05 12.08 0.89
CA ALA A 91 -8.84 13.52 1.01
C ALA A 91 -10.14 14.28 1.32
N LYS A 92 -10.02 15.32 2.14
CA LYS A 92 -11.02 16.39 2.26
C LYS A 92 -10.35 17.74 2.05
N THR A 93 -11.08 18.68 1.46
CA THR A 93 -10.58 20.03 1.22
C THR A 93 -11.48 21.07 1.86
N LYS A 94 -10.90 22.19 2.25
CA LYS A 94 -11.62 23.36 2.75
C LYS A 94 -10.93 24.66 2.32
N ALA A 95 -11.71 25.70 2.10
CA ALA A 95 -11.17 27.03 1.86
C ALA A 95 -10.60 27.60 3.16
N GLU A 96 -9.41 28.18 3.09
CA GLU A 96 -8.71 28.80 4.22
C GLU A 96 -7.93 30.02 3.72
N GLY A 97 -8.40 31.23 4.04
CA GLY A 97 -7.68 32.48 3.71
C GLY A 97 -7.38 32.67 2.22
N GLY A 98 -8.30 32.28 1.32
CA GLY A 98 -8.10 32.35 -0.13
C GLY A 98 -7.20 31.23 -0.71
N ARG A 99 -6.78 30.28 0.14
CA ARG A 99 -6.08 29.05 -0.24
C ARG A 99 -6.98 27.84 0.00
N THR A 100 -6.55 26.68 -0.47
CA THR A 100 -7.22 25.40 -0.19
C THR A 100 -6.37 24.60 0.79
N ARG A 101 -6.90 24.33 1.98
CA ARG A 101 -6.34 23.31 2.88
C ARG A 101 -6.84 21.95 2.44
N ILE A 102 -5.94 20.97 2.48
CA ILE A 102 -6.24 19.57 2.26
C ILE A 102 -5.90 18.78 3.52
N ASP A 103 -6.75 17.81 3.85
CA ASP A 103 -6.57 16.82 4.91
C ASP A 103 -6.60 15.44 4.27
N LEU A 104 -5.45 14.77 4.27
CA LEU A 104 -5.24 13.42 3.75
C LEU A 104 -5.16 12.46 4.93
N VAL A 105 -5.94 11.38 4.94
CA VAL A 105 -5.94 10.41 6.05
C VAL A 105 -5.56 9.02 5.53
N TYR A 106 -4.54 8.45 6.15
CA TYR A 106 -4.02 7.13 5.82
C TYR A 106 -4.26 6.13 6.96
N PRO A 107 -4.58 4.86 6.65
CA PRO A 107 -4.53 3.79 7.64
C PRO A 107 -3.07 3.53 8.03
N ILE A 108 -2.82 3.27 9.31
CA ILE A 108 -1.50 2.85 9.80
C ILE A 108 -1.59 1.63 10.68
N ALA A 109 -0.46 0.94 10.84
CA ALA A 109 -0.30 -0.04 11.89
C ALA A 109 0.76 0.40 12.90
N THR A 110 0.42 0.32 14.18
CA THR A 110 1.20 0.81 15.33
C THR A 110 1.85 -0.36 16.08
N ALA A 111 2.54 -0.07 17.19
CA ALA A 111 3.22 -1.05 18.01
C ALA A 111 2.29 -2.20 18.49
N ARG A 112 2.77 -3.44 18.35
CA ARG A 112 2.14 -4.64 18.90
C ARG A 112 2.30 -4.74 20.42
N PRO A 113 1.51 -5.59 21.13
CA PRO A 113 1.72 -5.84 22.56
C PRO A 113 3.18 -6.19 22.88
N GLY A 114 3.73 -5.61 23.96
CA GLY A 114 5.14 -5.77 24.35
C GLY A 114 6.12 -4.87 23.58
N LYS A 115 5.66 -4.06 22.63
CA LYS A 115 6.44 -3.01 21.95
C LYS A 115 5.84 -1.64 22.25
N SER A 116 6.58 -0.57 21.97
CA SER A 116 6.18 0.80 22.32
C SER A 116 6.16 1.71 21.10
N ASN A 117 5.08 2.47 20.95
CA ASN A 117 5.02 3.61 20.04
C ASN A 117 5.86 4.77 20.59
N SER A 118 6.06 5.81 19.76
CA SER A 118 6.43 7.12 20.30
C SER A 118 5.39 7.57 21.34
N ARG A 119 5.86 8.20 22.42
CA ARG A 119 4.97 8.82 23.40
C ARG A 119 4.16 9.93 22.73
N PRO A 120 2.94 10.24 23.22
CA PRO A 120 2.22 11.41 22.75
C PRO A 120 3.07 12.68 22.91
N GLY A 121 3.07 13.53 21.89
CA GLY A 121 3.97 14.68 21.84
C GLY A 121 4.10 15.25 20.43
N THR A 122 4.89 16.32 20.31
CA THR A 122 5.24 16.90 19.02
C THR A 122 6.70 16.62 18.71
N TYR A 123 6.94 16.16 17.50
CA TYR A 123 8.22 15.79 16.94
C TYR A 123 8.46 16.54 15.63
N ALA A 124 9.64 16.36 15.04
CA ALA A 124 9.97 16.83 13.70
C ALA A 124 10.54 15.68 12.89
N PHE A 125 10.28 15.67 11.58
CA PHE A 125 11.00 14.76 10.70
C PHE A 125 12.50 14.99 10.82
N GLN A 126 13.23 13.92 11.08
CA GLN A 126 14.68 13.95 11.28
C GLN A 126 15.42 13.58 9.99
N LEU A 127 14.96 12.50 9.34
CA LEU A 127 15.52 12.00 8.11
C LEU A 127 14.49 11.23 7.31
N ALA A 128 14.70 11.19 6.00
CA ALA A 128 14.06 10.29 5.08
C ALA A 128 15.14 9.50 4.33
N LYS A 129 14.86 8.21 4.08
CA LYS A 129 15.52 7.40 3.07
C LYS A 129 14.46 7.13 1.99
N PRO A 130 14.42 7.93 0.91
CA PRO A 130 13.34 7.84 -0.09
C PRO A 130 13.32 6.51 -0.82
N TYR A 131 14.49 5.87 -0.96
CA TYR A 131 14.64 4.53 -1.48
C TYR A 131 15.37 3.66 -0.46
N ARG A 132 14.63 2.73 0.15
CA ARG A 132 15.10 1.79 1.17
C ARG A 132 14.85 0.36 0.68
N PRO A 133 15.79 -0.25 -0.06
CA PRO A 133 15.71 -1.67 -0.40
C PRO A 133 15.76 -2.55 0.85
N ASP A 134 15.39 -3.81 0.67
CA ASP A 134 15.54 -4.84 1.68
C ASP A 134 16.98 -4.95 2.20
N GLY A 135 17.13 -5.30 3.47
CA GLY A 135 18.45 -5.52 4.04
C GLY A 135 18.48 -5.52 5.56
N SER A 136 19.68 -5.68 6.11
CA SER A 136 19.89 -5.78 7.55
C SER A 136 19.54 -4.48 8.29
N ALA A 137 18.89 -4.64 9.44
CA ALA A 137 18.73 -3.62 10.46
C ALA A 137 19.13 -4.20 11.82
N TRP A 138 19.56 -3.32 12.72
CA TRP A 138 19.85 -3.71 14.10
C TRP A 138 18.77 -3.14 15.03
N THR A 139 18.22 -3.97 15.92
CA THR A 139 17.43 -3.50 17.06
C THR A 139 17.99 -4.07 18.36
N ALA A 140 17.82 -3.34 19.45
CA ALA A 140 18.27 -3.82 20.76
C ALA A 140 17.59 -5.14 21.20
N SER A 141 16.38 -5.42 20.68
CA SER A 141 15.63 -6.63 21.02
C SER A 141 15.90 -7.83 20.11
N GLU A 142 16.29 -7.60 18.86
CA GLU A 142 16.39 -8.67 17.85
C GLU A 142 17.82 -8.79 17.27
N GLY A 143 18.76 -7.95 17.71
CA GLY A 143 20.10 -7.90 17.15
C GLY A 143 20.07 -7.48 15.67
N GLU A 144 21.09 -7.89 14.93
CA GLU A 144 21.07 -7.76 13.47
C GLU A 144 20.10 -8.77 12.85
N HIS A 145 19.16 -8.29 12.05
CA HIS A 145 18.17 -9.11 11.37
C HIS A 145 17.84 -8.50 10.01
N PHE A 146 17.41 -9.34 9.08
CA PHE A 146 16.94 -8.90 7.78
C PHE A 146 15.56 -8.26 7.89
N VAL A 147 15.35 -7.14 7.20
CA VAL A 147 14.06 -6.44 7.15
C VAL A 147 13.62 -6.26 5.70
N PRO A 148 12.41 -6.75 5.34
CA PRO A 148 11.82 -6.53 4.02
C PRO A 148 11.22 -5.12 3.97
N TRP A 149 12.00 -4.14 3.50
CA TRP A 149 11.57 -2.74 3.36
C TRP A 149 10.81 -2.47 2.07
N GLY A 150 10.97 -3.35 1.06
CA GLY A 150 10.25 -3.30 -0.21
C GLY A 150 10.61 -2.12 -1.10
N GLY A 151 11.75 -1.46 -0.86
CA GLY A 151 12.15 -0.27 -1.62
C GLY A 151 11.44 1.03 -1.20
N PHE A 152 10.45 0.97 -0.31
CA PHE A 152 9.60 2.10 0.05
C PHE A 152 10.33 3.16 0.88
N PRO A 153 9.85 4.42 0.89
CA PRO A 153 10.41 5.45 1.76
C PRO A 153 10.36 5.07 3.24
N PHE A 154 11.45 5.40 3.95
CA PHE A 154 11.53 5.35 5.41
C PHE A 154 11.69 6.76 5.97
N ILE A 155 10.71 7.27 6.70
CA ILE A 155 10.64 8.66 7.16
C ILE A 155 10.66 8.70 8.70
N SER A 156 11.83 8.93 9.28
CA SER A 156 12.02 9.01 10.73
C SER A 156 11.56 10.35 11.28
N TYR A 157 10.85 10.32 12.41
CA TYR A 157 10.46 11.52 13.15
C TYR A 157 10.89 11.50 14.62
N ASN A 158 11.46 10.40 15.12
CA ASN A 158 11.98 10.35 16.49
C ASN A 158 13.03 9.24 16.69
N GLY A 159 14.27 9.46 16.22
CA GLY A 159 15.50 8.73 16.59
C GLY A 159 15.55 7.22 16.34
N GLY A 160 14.45 6.62 15.91
CA GLY A 160 14.20 5.18 15.88
C GLY A 160 12.75 4.82 15.54
N ILE A 161 11.82 5.79 15.61
CA ILE A 161 10.44 5.64 15.15
C ILE A 161 10.23 6.40 13.83
N ALA A 162 9.62 5.71 12.87
CA ALA A 162 9.40 6.22 11.53
C ALA A 162 7.98 5.93 11.04
N VAL A 163 7.62 6.63 9.97
CA VAL A 163 6.56 6.24 9.06
C VAL A 163 7.20 5.56 7.85
N HIS A 164 6.79 4.34 7.51
CA HIS A 164 7.39 3.58 6.41
C HIS A 164 6.39 2.60 5.80
N GLY A 165 6.72 2.07 4.61
CA GLY A 165 5.91 1.09 3.87
C GLY A 165 5.72 -0.24 4.64
N PRO A 166 4.91 -1.15 4.08
CA PRO A 166 4.44 -2.33 4.79
C PRO A 166 5.59 -3.32 5.03
N ILE A 167 5.39 -4.24 5.99
CA ILE A 167 6.44 -5.20 6.40
C ILE A 167 6.20 -6.62 5.90
N THR A 168 5.01 -6.98 5.41
CA THR A 168 4.77 -8.37 5.01
C THR A 168 4.92 -8.54 3.51
N SER A 169 6.09 -9.04 3.09
CA SER A 169 6.21 -9.94 1.94
C SER A 169 6.05 -11.41 2.34
N THR A 170 5.89 -11.72 3.64
CA THR A 170 5.79 -13.09 4.15
C THR A 170 4.39 -13.66 3.98
N SER A 171 4.34 -14.88 3.43
CA SER A 171 3.16 -15.69 3.19
C SER A 171 2.15 -15.58 4.33
N ALA A 172 0.91 -15.23 3.98
CA ALA A 172 -0.19 -15.29 4.92
C ALA A 172 -0.33 -16.74 5.41
N VAL A 173 0.01 -17.01 6.67
CA VAL A 173 -0.09 -18.34 7.31
C VAL A 173 -1.56 -18.85 7.37
N SER A 174 -2.52 -18.11 6.82
CA SER A 174 -3.94 -18.53 6.70
C SER A 174 -4.51 -18.48 5.28
N ALA A 175 -3.70 -18.19 4.25
CA ALA A 175 -4.11 -18.30 2.85
C ALA A 175 -2.87 -18.71 2.05
N ALA A 176 -2.80 -19.98 1.66
CA ALA A 176 -1.59 -20.68 1.23
C ALA A 176 -0.85 -20.10 -0.01
N ASP A 177 -1.21 -18.93 -0.56
CA ASP A 177 -0.68 -18.47 -1.85
C ASP A 177 -0.39 -16.96 -1.95
N LEU A 178 -0.22 -16.18 -0.86
CA LEU A 178 -0.15 -14.71 -0.98
C LEU A 178 1.11 -14.07 -0.37
N ASN A 179 2.00 -13.56 -1.24
CA ASN A 179 3.16 -12.70 -0.92
C ASN A 179 2.91 -11.23 -1.33
N VAL A 180 1.78 -10.62 -0.94
CA VAL A 180 1.49 -9.19 -1.26
C VAL A 180 1.90 -8.29 -0.10
N TRP A 181 2.49 -7.12 -0.42
CA TRP A 181 2.85 -6.03 0.49
C TRP A 181 1.61 -5.37 1.13
N VAL A 182 0.92 -6.08 2.03
CA VAL A 182 -0.31 -5.61 2.65
C VAL A 182 -0.09 -4.97 4.02
N LEU A 183 -0.89 -3.96 4.31
CA LEU A 183 -1.01 -3.37 5.64
C LEU A 183 -2.25 -3.92 6.32
N LYS A 184 -2.12 -4.56 7.48
CA LYS A 184 -3.24 -4.74 8.42
C LYS A 184 -3.26 -3.59 9.41
N ARG A 185 -4.27 -2.71 9.36
CA ARG A 185 -4.42 -1.59 10.30
C ARG A 185 -4.60 -2.13 11.72
N GLY A 186 -3.74 -1.72 12.65
CA GLY A 186 -3.75 -2.22 14.03
C GLY A 186 -2.37 -2.37 14.66
N ALA A 187 -2.27 -3.16 15.72
CA ALA A 187 -1.08 -3.27 16.57
C ALA A 187 -0.14 -4.40 16.09
N VAL A 188 0.68 -4.13 15.06
CA VAL A 188 1.54 -5.15 14.40
C VAL A 188 3.04 -4.82 14.40
N SER A 189 3.42 -3.58 14.71
CA SER A 189 4.80 -3.09 14.50
C SER A 189 5.69 -3.22 15.73
N GLY A 190 7.00 -3.04 15.53
CA GLY A 190 7.98 -2.92 16.62
C GLY A 190 7.97 -1.55 17.33
N GLY A 191 7.17 -0.59 16.85
CA GLY A 191 7.14 0.79 17.35
C GLY A 191 6.87 1.84 16.27
N CYS A 192 7.31 1.59 15.03
CA CYS A 192 7.05 2.44 13.86
C CYS A 192 5.58 2.45 13.45
N ASN A 193 5.18 3.49 12.71
CA ASN A 193 3.89 3.52 12.03
C ASN A 193 4.06 2.95 10.62
N ARG A 194 3.56 1.74 10.39
CA ARG A 194 3.57 1.11 9.07
C ARG A 194 2.40 1.63 8.24
N MET A 195 2.61 1.85 6.95
CA MET A 195 1.62 2.27 5.96
C MET A 195 1.60 1.30 4.79
N MET A 196 0.61 1.40 3.91
CA MET A 196 0.74 0.88 2.54
C MET A 196 1.89 1.58 1.81
N GLY A 197 2.52 0.89 0.88
CA GLY A 197 3.74 1.36 0.23
C GLY A 197 3.50 2.64 -0.57
N GLU A 198 2.42 2.64 -1.33
CA GLU A 198 1.92 3.77 -2.09
C GLU A 198 1.52 4.97 -1.24
N HIS A 199 0.98 4.73 -0.03
CA HIS A 199 0.61 5.81 0.88
C HIS A 199 1.84 6.49 1.46
N VAL A 200 2.90 5.72 1.77
CA VAL A 200 4.15 6.34 2.23
C VAL A 200 4.89 7.05 1.09
N VAL A 201 4.76 6.58 -0.16
CA VAL A 201 5.29 7.27 -1.35
C VAL A 201 4.58 8.61 -1.56
N GLU A 202 3.25 8.64 -1.47
CA GLU A 202 2.50 9.89 -1.51
C GLU A 202 2.84 10.80 -0.33
N LEU A 203 2.85 10.28 0.89
CA LEU A 203 3.22 11.03 2.10
C LEU A 203 4.59 11.68 1.95
N ALA A 204 5.60 10.92 1.50
CA ALA A 204 6.94 11.44 1.24
C ALA A 204 6.90 12.62 0.25
N HIS A 205 6.18 12.48 -0.86
CA HIS A 205 6.02 13.54 -1.85
C HIS A 205 5.34 14.78 -1.27
N ALA A 206 4.24 14.58 -0.56
CA ALA A 206 3.41 15.63 0.01
C ALA A 206 4.14 16.41 1.11
N ILE A 207 5.06 15.78 1.87
CA ILE A 207 5.92 16.48 2.84
C ILE A 207 7.18 17.12 2.23
N GLY A 208 7.40 16.97 0.91
CA GLY A 208 8.47 17.64 0.17
C GLY A 208 9.69 16.78 -0.17
N VAL A 209 9.63 15.46 0.03
CA VAL A 209 10.60 14.52 -0.55
C VAL A 209 10.13 14.18 -1.96
N ASN A 210 10.72 14.82 -2.98
CA ASN A 210 10.26 14.66 -4.37
C ASN A 210 10.41 13.23 -4.91
N MET A 211 9.36 12.42 -4.75
CA MET A 211 9.25 11.04 -5.25
C MET A 211 9.14 10.91 -6.79
N ARG A 212 9.42 11.96 -7.58
CA ARG A 212 9.66 11.85 -9.03
C ARG A 212 11.16 11.84 -9.37
N LYS A 213 12.05 11.84 -8.37
CA LYS A 213 13.50 11.71 -8.55
C LYS A 213 13.95 10.27 -8.33
N VAL A 214 15.04 9.90 -9.01
CA VAL A 214 15.75 8.66 -8.74
C VAL A 214 16.76 8.91 -7.61
N TYR A 215 16.56 8.21 -6.50
CA TYR A 215 17.38 8.31 -5.30
C TYR A 215 18.42 7.18 -5.25
N VAL A 216 19.55 7.48 -4.61
CA VAL A 216 20.55 6.47 -4.27
C VAL A 216 20.02 5.66 -3.08
N ALA A 217 20.11 4.33 -3.17
CA ALA A 217 19.68 3.43 -2.12
C ALA A 217 20.29 3.83 -0.76
N ASN A 218 19.47 3.82 0.29
CA ASN A 218 19.87 4.11 1.69
C ASN A 218 20.38 5.54 1.96
N LYS A 219 20.45 6.41 0.96
CA LYS A 219 20.92 7.78 1.14
C LYS A 219 19.94 8.57 2.00
N ILE A 220 20.49 9.31 2.96
CA ILE A 220 19.74 10.14 3.89
C ILE A 220 19.44 11.49 3.24
N TYR A 221 18.19 11.92 3.40
CA TYR A 221 17.67 13.23 3.03
C TYR A 221 17.00 13.84 4.26
N THR A 222 17.09 15.15 4.41
CA THR A 222 16.35 15.88 5.46
C THR A 222 15.08 16.43 4.83
N PRO A 223 13.88 15.95 5.22
CA PRO A 223 12.64 16.55 4.77
C PRO A 223 12.53 18.00 5.24
N PRO A 224 11.76 18.86 4.54
CA PRO A 224 11.33 20.13 5.09
C PRO A 224 10.73 19.96 6.50
N HIS A 225 10.94 20.96 7.38
CA HIS A 225 10.48 20.90 8.76
C HIS A 225 8.94 20.93 8.85
N ALA A 226 8.32 19.75 8.76
CA ALA A 226 6.92 19.53 9.10
C ALA A 226 6.81 18.88 10.48
N PRO A 227 6.00 19.43 11.40
CA PRO A 227 5.78 18.80 12.70
C PRO A 227 5.03 17.49 12.57
N VAL A 228 5.41 16.53 13.42
CA VAL A 228 4.71 15.26 13.61
C VAL A 228 4.12 15.22 15.00
N LYS A 229 2.79 15.31 15.10
CA LYS A 229 2.05 15.22 16.35
C LYS A 229 1.61 13.78 16.59
N VAL A 230 2.03 13.16 17.68
CA VAL A 230 1.55 11.84 18.11
C VAL A 230 0.53 12.04 19.22
N ILE A 231 -0.64 11.41 19.10
CA ILE A 231 -1.71 11.48 20.10
C ILE A 231 -2.15 10.09 20.53
N ALA A 232 -2.56 9.96 21.80
CA ALA A 232 -3.08 8.71 22.36
C ALA A 232 -4.55 8.44 22.03
N ASP A 233 -5.31 9.45 21.59
CA ASP A 233 -6.75 9.34 21.33
C ASP A 233 -7.07 9.39 19.82
N TYR A 234 -8.35 9.30 19.47
CA TYR A 234 -8.83 9.51 18.11
C TYR A 234 -8.51 10.93 17.63
N ASP A 235 -7.94 11.06 16.43
CA ASP A 235 -7.82 12.37 15.77
C ASP A 235 -9.21 12.86 15.35
N GLN A 236 -9.35 14.17 15.14
CA GLN A 236 -10.62 14.81 14.83
C GLN A 236 -10.56 15.65 13.55
N TYR A 237 -11.66 15.64 12.83
CA TYR A 237 -11.93 16.54 11.71
C TYR A 237 -13.31 17.15 11.92
N ASP A 238 -13.36 18.48 12.01
CA ASP A 238 -14.56 19.28 12.30
C ASP A 238 -15.36 18.76 13.51
N GLY A 239 -14.65 18.45 14.60
CA GLY A 239 -15.24 17.98 15.86
C GLY A 239 -15.72 16.52 15.86
N LYS A 240 -15.56 15.79 14.76
CA LYS A 240 -15.88 14.36 14.65
C LYS A 240 -14.62 13.51 14.68
N ALA A 241 -14.70 12.33 15.28
CA ALA A 241 -13.59 11.38 15.29
C ALA A 241 -13.32 10.85 13.87
N ILE A 242 -12.06 10.83 13.47
CA ILE A 242 -11.65 10.33 12.16
C ILE A 242 -11.64 8.79 12.17
N ASP A 243 -12.22 8.21 11.13
CA ASP A 243 -12.02 6.81 10.77
C ASP A 243 -11.66 6.69 9.29
N VAL A 244 -11.09 5.55 8.91
CA VAL A 244 -10.74 5.22 7.54
C VAL A 244 -11.49 3.96 7.14
N ASP A 245 -12.06 3.98 5.95
CA ASP A 245 -12.63 2.82 5.29
C ASP A 245 -11.51 1.92 4.80
N TYR A 246 -10.99 1.11 5.72
CA TYR A 246 -9.90 0.19 5.48
C TYR A 246 -9.92 -0.91 6.56
N PRO A 247 -9.61 -2.16 6.20
CA PRO A 247 -9.71 -3.29 7.12
C PRO A 247 -8.86 -3.15 8.38
N THR A 248 -9.34 -3.71 9.48
CA THR A 248 -8.70 -3.63 10.80
C THR A 248 -8.36 -5.01 11.38
N ASP A 249 -7.36 -5.08 12.24
CA ASP A 249 -7.09 -6.27 13.05
C ASP A 249 -8.22 -6.54 14.07
N THR A 250 -8.37 -7.79 14.50
CA THR A 250 -9.50 -8.26 15.35
C THR A 250 -9.58 -7.54 16.70
N GLY A 251 -8.48 -6.96 17.17
CA GLY A 251 -8.41 -6.19 18.42
C GLY A 251 -8.66 -4.67 18.26
N VAL A 252 -8.81 -4.15 17.04
CA VAL A 252 -9.00 -2.70 16.82
C VAL A 252 -10.46 -2.32 17.03
N VAL A 253 -10.70 -1.37 17.93
CA VAL A 253 -12.04 -0.82 18.17
C VAL A 253 -12.21 0.48 17.38
N ARG A 254 -13.05 0.43 16.32
CA ARG A 254 -13.38 1.59 15.50
C ARG A 254 -14.11 2.67 16.32
N PRO A 255 -13.86 3.97 16.08
CA PRO A 255 -14.51 5.05 16.82
C PRO A 255 -16.04 5.00 16.69
N GLY A 256 -16.59 4.56 15.56
CA GLY A 256 -18.04 4.49 15.35
C GLY A 256 -18.74 3.53 16.31
N LYS A 257 -18.06 2.46 16.74
CA LYS A 257 -18.56 1.51 17.73
C LYS A 257 -18.59 2.10 19.15
N VAL A 258 -17.71 3.06 19.45
CA VAL A 258 -17.55 3.64 20.79
C VAL A 258 -18.33 4.94 20.95
N LEU A 259 -18.29 5.80 19.93
CA LEU A 259 -18.81 7.17 19.97
C LEU A 259 -20.15 7.33 19.25
N GLY A 260 -20.57 6.34 18.46
CA GLY A 260 -21.72 6.43 17.55
C GLY A 260 -21.30 6.88 16.15
N ALA A 261 -21.99 6.36 15.13
CA ALA A 261 -21.65 6.62 13.72
C ALA A 261 -21.79 8.11 13.33
N ASP A 262 -22.73 8.84 13.93
CA ASP A 262 -22.95 10.27 13.67
C ASP A 262 -21.81 11.17 14.17
N LYS A 263 -21.00 10.67 15.12
CA LYS A 263 -19.82 11.32 15.68
C LYS A 263 -18.53 10.99 14.94
N VAL A 264 -18.62 10.22 13.87
CA VAL A 264 -17.48 9.81 13.06
C VAL A 264 -17.53 10.46 11.69
N VAL A 265 -16.33 10.76 11.19
CA VAL A 265 -16.12 11.16 9.82
C VAL A 265 -15.25 10.11 9.14
N MET A 266 -15.85 9.41 8.18
CA MET A 266 -15.16 8.40 7.40
C MET A 266 -14.37 9.07 6.27
N PHE A 267 -13.12 8.65 6.11
CA PHE A 267 -12.30 8.86 4.92
C PHE A 267 -12.24 7.54 4.15
N GLY A 268 -12.29 7.59 2.82
CA GLY A 268 -11.98 6.41 2.01
C GLY A 268 -10.49 6.08 2.10
N SER A 269 -10.14 4.87 1.67
CA SER A 269 -8.74 4.50 1.39
C SER A 269 -8.57 4.26 -0.11
N TRP A 270 -7.34 3.99 -0.51
CA TRP A 270 -7.02 3.61 -1.89
C TRP A 270 -5.85 2.64 -1.91
N VAL A 271 -5.69 1.95 -3.02
CA VAL A 271 -4.51 1.12 -3.28
C VAL A 271 -3.93 1.45 -4.63
N ALA A 272 -2.60 1.49 -4.71
CA ALA A 272 -1.96 1.57 -6.01
C ALA A 272 -2.06 0.21 -6.68
N SER A 273 -2.25 0.22 -7.99
CA SER A 273 -2.14 -0.99 -8.78
C SER A 273 -1.22 -0.69 -9.95
N GLU A 274 -0.21 -1.54 -10.19
CA GLU A 274 0.54 -1.45 -11.44
C GLU A 274 -0.36 -1.88 -12.60
N LEU A 275 -1.26 -2.84 -12.33
CA LEU A 275 -2.38 -3.20 -13.20
C LEU A 275 -3.72 -2.64 -12.71
N PRO A 276 -4.41 -1.83 -13.54
CA PRO A 276 -5.54 -0.97 -13.16
C PRO A 276 -6.82 -1.67 -12.69
N ASN A 277 -6.84 -3.00 -12.65
CA ASN A 277 -7.96 -3.85 -12.28
C ASN A 277 -7.70 -4.60 -10.95
N GLY A 278 -6.62 -4.26 -10.25
CA GLY A 278 -6.25 -4.93 -9.01
C GLY A 278 -5.87 -6.39 -9.22
N LYS A 279 -5.46 -6.81 -10.43
CA LYS A 279 -4.93 -8.18 -10.66
C LYS A 279 -3.67 -8.47 -9.85
N ASP A 280 -2.90 -7.44 -9.53
CA ASP A 280 -1.77 -7.52 -8.59
C ASP A 280 -2.23 -7.69 -7.13
N LEU A 281 -3.53 -7.50 -6.87
CA LEU A 281 -4.16 -7.62 -5.57
C LEU A 281 -4.92 -8.95 -5.53
N PRO A 282 -4.95 -9.68 -4.41
CA PRO A 282 -5.49 -11.02 -4.46
C PRO A 282 -7.01 -10.96 -4.71
N PRO A 283 -7.53 -11.68 -5.73
CA PRO A 283 -8.90 -11.52 -6.23
C PRO A 283 -9.98 -11.87 -5.18
N ASN A 284 -9.60 -12.64 -4.16
CA ASN A 284 -10.46 -13.03 -3.03
C ASN A 284 -10.14 -12.24 -1.74
N MET A 285 -9.32 -11.18 -1.78
CA MET A 285 -8.96 -10.40 -0.60
C MET A 285 -10.13 -9.50 -0.19
N LYS A 286 -11.12 -10.12 0.42
CA LYS A 286 -12.14 -9.44 1.21
C LYS A 286 -11.69 -9.52 2.65
N TRP A 287 -11.25 -8.40 3.21
CA TRP A 287 -11.00 -8.33 4.64
C TRP A 287 -12.20 -7.72 5.33
N GLU A 288 -12.61 -8.34 6.44
CA GLU A 288 -13.63 -7.77 7.31
C GLU A 288 -13.14 -6.40 7.80
N GLY A 289 -13.94 -5.36 7.56
CA GLY A 289 -13.60 -4.00 7.99
C GLY A 289 -13.74 -2.90 6.93
N GLY A 290 -14.54 -3.09 5.87
CA GLY A 290 -15.15 -1.95 5.17
C GLY A 290 -16.10 -1.17 6.10
N VAL A 291 -16.84 -0.18 5.60
CA VAL A 291 -17.93 0.48 6.38
C VAL A 291 -18.75 -0.59 7.13
N ALA A 292 -19.07 -0.35 8.40
CA ALA A 292 -19.55 -1.38 9.33
C ALA A 292 -20.53 -2.39 8.71
N GLY A 293 -20.07 -3.63 8.51
CA GLY A 293 -20.85 -4.74 7.91
C GLY A 293 -20.42 -5.14 6.50
N ASP A 294 -19.65 -4.31 5.81
CA ASP A 294 -19.24 -4.52 4.42
C ASP A 294 -17.78 -4.97 4.30
N TYR A 295 -17.50 -5.72 3.23
CA TYR A 295 -16.14 -6.10 2.87
C TYR A 295 -15.44 -4.96 2.14
N TYR A 296 -14.17 -4.74 2.44
CA TYR A 296 -13.33 -3.86 1.62
C TYR A 296 -12.89 -4.60 0.36
N VAL A 297 -13.31 -4.13 -0.82
CA VAL A 297 -12.95 -4.70 -2.12
C VAL A 297 -11.81 -3.89 -2.73
N PHE A 298 -10.59 -4.42 -2.67
CA PHE A 298 -9.38 -3.71 -3.09
C PHE A 298 -9.42 -3.18 -4.54
N ALA A 299 -9.97 -3.96 -5.48
CA ALA A 299 -10.09 -3.55 -6.88
C ALA A 299 -10.96 -2.30 -7.07
N GLU A 300 -12.01 -2.11 -6.25
CA GLU A 300 -12.88 -0.93 -6.28
C GLU A 300 -12.17 0.32 -5.75
N HIS A 301 -11.08 0.14 -5.02
CA HIS A 301 -10.29 1.20 -4.40
C HIS A 301 -8.96 1.44 -5.13
N ALA A 302 -8.76 0.82 -6.30
CA ALA A 302 -7.54 0.94 -7.08
C ALA A 302 -7.44 2.31 -7.78
N LEU A 303 -6.36 3.05 -7.51
CA LEU A 303 -6.00 4.25 -8.27
C LEU A 303 -4.89 3.95 -9.27
N LYS A 304 -5.22 4.11 -10.56
CA LYS A 304 -4.35 3.76 -11.69
C LYS A 304 -3.23 4.78 -11.84
N ASN A 305 -2.00 4.31 -12.09
CA ASN A 305 -0.84 5.14 -12.42
C ASN A 305 -0.44 6.18 -11.35
N THR A 306 -1.00 6.12 -10.15
CA THR A 306 -0.68 7.04 -9.03
C THR A 306 0.72 6.78 -8.48
N VAL A 307 1.10 5.50 -8.41
CA VAL A 307 2.41 5.04 -7.98
C VAL A 307 2.85 3.92 -8.91
N CYS A 308 4.14 3.87 -9.20
CA CYS A 308 4.76 2.78 -9.94
C CYS A 308 6.21 2.60 -9.48
N SER A 309 6.80 1.47 -9.83
CA SER A 309 8.20 1.17 -9.52
C SER A 309 9.07 1.11 -10.78
N ALA A 310 10.40 1.17 -10.61
CA ALA A 310 11.35 0.76 -11.65
C ALA A 310 12.40 -0.21 -11.07
N PRO A 311 12.81 -1.22 -11.85
CA PRO A 311 13.78 -2.19 -11.39
C PRO A 311 15.16 -1.57 -11.23
N LYS A 312 15.91 -2.10 -10.25
CA LYS A 312 17.27 -1.67 -9.91
C LYS A 312 18.20 -1.54 -11.11
N ALA A 313 18.09 -2.47 -12.07
CA ALA A 313 18.89 -2.49 -13.29
C ALA A 313 18.67 -1.26 -14.20
N ASP A 314 17.50 -0.61 -14.13
CA ASP A 314 17.19 0.57 -14.95
C ASP A 314 17.54 1.89 -14.25
N LEU A 315 17.76 1.89 -12.93
CA LEU A 315 17.89 3.12 -12.13
C LEU A 315 19.06 4.00 -12.58
N ALA A 316 20.16 3.43 -13.07
CA ALA A 316 21.28 4.21 -13.57
C ALA A 316 20.89 5.06 -14.79
N LYS A 317 20.23 4.44 -15.78
CA LYS A 317 19.78 5.12 -17.00
C LYS A 317 18.61 6.06 -16.72
N LEU A 318 17.65 5.61 -15.91
CA LEU A 318 16.51 6.43 -15.49
C LEU A 318 16.96 7.65 -14.68
N GLY A 319 17.94 7.48 -13.79
CA GLY A 319 18.53 8.56 -13.00
C GLY A 319 19.28 9.58 -13.85
N ALA A 320 20.01 9.13 -14.87
CA ALA A 320 20.64 10.04 -15.83
C ALA A 320 19.60 10.87 -16.60
N TYR A 321 18.51 10.23 -17.05
CA TYR A 321 17.39 10.92 -17.70
C TYR A 321 16.70 11.93 -16.77
N ALA A 322 16.33 11.51 -15.56
CA ALA A 322 15.68 12.37 -14.57
C ALA A 322 16.56 13.56 -14.18
N LYS A 323 17.87 13.38 -14.06
CA LYS A 323 18.81 14.47 -13.75
C LYS A 323 18.84 15.54 -14.85
N LEU A 324 18.75 15.14 -16.13
CA LEU A 324 18.70 16.08 -17.26
C LEU A 324 17.39 16.88 -17.30
N LYS A 325 16.29 16.28 -16.83
CA LYS A 325 14.95 16.91 -16.81
C LYS A 325 14.58 17.54 -15.46
N GLY A 326 15.43 17.40 -14.45
CA GLY A 326 15.18 17.78 -13.06
C GLY A 326 14.42 16.71 -12.25
N GLU A 327 13.42 16.08 -12.86
CA GLU A 327 12.62 14.98 -12.32
C GLU A 327 12.01 14.13 -13.45
N LEU A 328 11.40 13.00 -13.10
CA LEU A 328 10.59 12.21 -14.02
C LEU A 328 9.27 12.96 -14.37
N PRO A 329 8.79 12.81 -15.61
CA PRO A 329 7.55 13.46 -16.04
C PRO A 329 6.31 12.91 -15.32
N THR A 330 5.28 13.73 -15.22
CA THR A 330 4.02 13.41 -14.53
C THR A 330 3.20 12.30 -15.19
N ASN A 331 3.54 11.89 -16.41
CA ASN A 331 2.98 10.73 -17.09
C ASN A 331 3.86 9.46 -17.01
N PHE A 332 4.99 9.50 -16.29
CA PHE A 332 5.94 8.38 -16.22
C PHE A 332 5.27 7.06 -15.87
N CYS A 333 4.45 6.99 -14.81
CA CYS A 333 3.80 5.73 -14.44
C CYS A 333 2.84 5.20 -15.50
N ALA A 334 2.07 6.07 -16.16
CA ALA A 334 1.18 5.68 -17.25
C ALA A 334 1.93 5.18 -18.50
N GLN A 335 3.21 5.54 -18.65
CA GLN A 335 4.03 5.24 -19.82
C GLN A 335 5.32 4.50 -19.45
N LYS A 336 5.37 3.86 -18.28
CA LYS A 336 6.57 3.25 -17.70
C LYS A 336 7.30 2.36 -18.71
N ALA A 337 6.54 1.49 -19.38
CA ALA A 337 7.09 0.58 -20.39
C ALA A 337 7.77 1.31 -21.56
N CYS A 338 7.19 2.42 -22.05
CA CYS A 338 7.80 3.23 -23.10
C CYS A 338 9.11 3.88 -22.63
N TYR A 339 9.11 4.50 -21.44
CA TYR A 339 10.31 5.13 -20.88
C TYR A 339 11.43 4.12 -20.68
N LEU A 340 11.15 3.00 -20.00
CA LEU A 340 12.15 1.99 -19.69
C LEU A 340 12.68 1.31 -20.96
N SER A 341 11.82 0.98 -21.93
CA SER A 341 12.26 0.36 -23.19
C SER A 341 13.14 1.29 -24.03
N ALA A 342 12.80 2.59 -24.14
CA ALA A 342 13.61 3.57 -24.84
C ALA A 342 15.00 3.71 -24.21
N LEU A 343 15.06 3.86 -22.88
CA LEU A 343 16.31 3.98 -22.13
C LEU A 343 17.16 2.71 -22.23
N ARG A 344 16.56 1.52 -22.12
CA ARG A 344 17.26 0.25 -22.30
C ARG A 344 17.91 0.17 -23.68
N ALA A 345 17.21 0.62 -24.73
CA ALA A 345 17.71 0.73 -26.10
C ALA A 345 18.70 1.90 -26.35
N GLY A 346 19.06 2.68 -25.33
CA GLY A 346 19.98 3.82 -25.48
C GLY A 346 19.38 5.02 -26.22
N ARG A 347 18.05 5.13 -26.27
CA ARG A 347 17.32 6.20 -26.95
C ARG A 347 16.69 7.16 -25.96
N THR A 348 16.45 8.39 -26.40
CA THR A 348 15.62 9.36 -25.65
C THR A 348 14.16 8.91 -25.70
N PRO A 349 13.45 8.84 -24.55
CA PRO A 349 12.02 8.56 -24.52
C PRO A 349 11.22 9.60 -25.31
N ALA A 350 10.31 9.12 -26.17
CA ALA A 350 9.33 9.92 -26.91
C ALA A 350 7.93 9.39 -26.60
N CYS A 351 7.60 9.41 -25.31
CA CYS A 351 6.35 8.86 -24.78
C CYS A 351 5.37 10.03 -24.59
N ASN A 352 4.26 10.01 -25.35
CA ASN A 352 3.22 11.04 -25.33
C ASN A 352 1.98 10.54 -24.62
#